data_AF-A0A8H6GCI9-F1
#
_entry.id   AF-A0A8H6GCI9-F1
#
_cell.length_a   1.000
_cell.length_b   1.000
_cell.length_c   1.000
_cell.angle_alpha   90.00
_cell.angle_beta   90.00
_cell.angle_gamma   90.00
#
_symmetry.space_group_name_H-M   'P 1'
#
loop_
_entity.id
_entity.type
_entity.pdbx_description
1 polymer ?
#
loop_
_entity_poly.entity_id
_entity_poly.type
_entity_poly.pdbx_seq_one_letter_code
_entity_poly.pdbx_strand_id
1 'polypeptide(L)'
;MEITSRPRLLWTAALSLLVARLILQIFMPSRLDSDYAQKSGFELVPVDCFNSSLRATGVDIILVHGLGSNPDTTWQKLAKNVSRNHTDPASQGKQFVNWVSDFLCEDFPPEVRRHARVFFYNYDSYWKNDAIEERRSRLGHELFEEVTSMAVKVSRLKPLGTVV
;
A
#
# COMPACT_ATOMS: atom_id res chain seq x y z
N MET A 1 46.63 -6.81 -40.21
CA MET A 1 46.02 -5.46 -40.09
C MET A 1 44.60 -5.65 -39.59
N GLU A 2 44.41 -5.63 -38.27
CA GLU A 2 43.12 -5.99 -37.65
C GLU A 2 42.87 -5.11 -36.41
N ILE A 3 42.51 -3.84 -36.62
CA ILE A 3 42.19 -2.88 -35.53
C ILE A 3 40.99 -2.01 -35.93
N THR A 4 39.95 -2.59 -36.51
CA THR A 4 38.72 -1.84 -36.91
C THR A 4 37.42 -2.42 -36.36
N SER A 5 37.44 -3.62 -35.77
CA SER A 5 36.23 -4.31 -35.28
C SER A 5 35.82 -3.93 -33.85
N ARG A 6 36.77 -3.55 -32.99
CA ARG A 6 36.53 -3.23 -31.57
C ARG A 6 35.55 -2.08 -31.31
N PRO A 7 35.61 -0.92 -32.00
CA PRO A 7 34.68 0.17 -31.71
C PRO A 7 33.25 -0.19 -32.13
N ARG A 8 33.07 -0.88 -33.26
CA ARG A 8 31.74 -1.29 -33.75
C ARG A 8 31.05 -2.25 -32.79
N LEU A 9 31.79 -3.20 -32.23
CA LEU A 9 31.26 -4.17 -31.26
C LEU A 9 30.78 -3.49 -29.96
N LEU A 10 31.53 -2.48 -29.48
CA LEU A 10 31.16 -1.69 -28.29
C LEU A 10 29.91 -0.86 -28.54
N TRP A 11 29.80 -0.22 -29.71
CA TRP A 11 28.60 0.54 -30.09
C TRP A 11 27.37 -0.36 -30.21
N THR A 12 27.50 -1.55 -30.80
CA THR A 12 26.38 -2.50 -30.86
C THR A 12 25.97 -2.98 -29.48
N ALA A 13 26.92 -3.30 -28.60
CA ALA A 13 26.61 -3.72 -27.24
C ALA A 13 25.94 -2.61 -26.42
N ALA A 14 26.43 -1.37 -26.53
CA ALA A 14 25.83 -0.21 -25.88
C ALA A 14 24.40 0.05 -26.40
N LEU A 15 24.18 -0.05 -27.71
CA LEU A 15 22.87 0.10 -28.31
C LEU A 15 21.90 -1.00 -27.86
N SER A 16 22.36 -2.26 -27.82
CA SER A 16 21.56 -3.38 -27.31
C SER A 16 21.17 -3.19 -25.84
N LEU A 17 22.09 -2.73 -24.99
CA LEU A 17 21.79 -2.43 -23.58
C LEU A 17 20.81 -1.27 -23.42
N LEU A 18 20.94 -0.22 -24.23
CA LEU A 18 20.02 0.91 -24.23
C LEU A 18 18.61 0.47 -24.65
N VAL A 19 18.50 -0.31 -25.73
CA VAL A 19 17.22 -0.85 -26.22
C VAL A 19 16.60 -1.79 -25.19
N ALA A 20 17.37 -2.70 -24.60
CA ALA A 20 16.89 -3.59 -23.55
C ALA A 20 16.38 -2.79 -22.33
N ARG A 21 17.08 -1.74 -21.92
CA ARG A 21 16.65 -0.85 -20.83
C ARG A 21 15.36 -0.11 -21.16
N LEU A 22 15.22 0.41 -22.38
CA LEU A 22 14.00 1.10 -22.83
C LEU A 22 12.81 0.14 -22.89
N ILE A 23 13.02 -1.07 -23.40
CA ILE A 23 12.01 -2.13 -23.42
C ILE A 23 11.57 -2.49 -22.00
N LEU A 24 12.51 -2.69 -21.07
CA LEU A 24 12.20 -2.95 -19.67
C LEU A 24 11.41 -1.81 -19.02
N GLN A 25 11.67 -0.56 -19.39
CA GLN A 25 10.91 0.59 -18.90
C GLN A 25 9.49 0.66 -19.47
N ILE A 26 9.28 0.25 -20.72
CA ILE A 26 7.95 0.21 -21.35
C ILE A 26 7.07 -0.89 -20.72
N PHE A 27 7.66 -2.05 -20.37
CA PHE A 27 6.95 -3.15 -19.73
C PHE A 27 6.71 -2.95 -18.22
N MET A 28 7.27 -1.88 -17.64
CA MET A 28 7.16 -1.57 -16.22
C MET A 28 6.05 -0.52 -16.03
N PRO A 29 4.83 -0.91 -15.60
CA PRO A 29 3.71 0.02 -15.43
C PRO A 29 4.08 1.14 -14.45
N SER A 30 4.21 2.35 -14.98
CA SER A 30 4.59 3.52 -14.20
C SER A 30 3.38 4.08 -13.45
N ARG A 31 3.54 4.38 -12.16
CA ARG A 31 2.52 5.09 -11.36
C ARG A 31 2.33 6.57 -11.77
N LEU A 32 3.10 7.07 -12.75
CA LEU A 32 2.86 8.36 -13.39
C LEU A 32 1.66 8.32 -14.37
N ASP A 33 1.30 7.12 -14.83
CA ASP A 33 0.06 6.91 -15.57
C ASP A 33 -1.11 6.88 -14.58
N SER A 34 -2.16 7.67 -14.84
CA SER A 34 -3.33 7.78 -13.98
C SER A 34 -4.07 6.45 -13.80
N ASP A 35 -3.99 5.55 -14.79
CA ASP A 35 -4.65 4.25 -14.72
C ASP A 35 -3.96 3.31 -13.73
N TYR A 36 -2.66 3.51 -13.54
CA TYR A 36 -1.86 2.76 -12.59
C TYR A 36 -1.59 3.54 -11.30
N ALA A 37 -1.89 4.83 -11.20
CA ALA A 37 -1.69 5.61 -9.98
C ALA A 37 -2.44 5.00 -8.78
N GLN A 38 -1.82 5.07 -7.60
CA GLN A 38 -2.45 4.61 -6.37
C GLN A 38 -3.67 5.47 -6.06
N LYS A 39 -4.81 4.82 -5.78
CA LYS A 39 -6.08 5.50 -5.47
C LYS A 39 -6.37 5.57 -3.98
N SER A 40 -5.85 4.61 -3.22
CA SER A 40 -5.88 4.62 -1.75
C SER A 40 -5.05 5.76 -1.18
N GLY A 41 -5.49 6.30 -0.04
CA GLY A 41 -4.72 7.29 0.72
C GLY A 41 -3.33 6.76 1.08
N PHE A 42 -2.39 7.67 1.32
CA PHE A 42 -1.03 7.36 1.76
C PHE A 42 -0.92 7.41 3.28
N GLU A 43 0.17 6.84 3.80
CA GLU A 43 0.53 6.80 5.22
C GLU A 43 -0.54 6.07 6.05
N LEU A 44 -0.83 6.48 7.29
CA LEU A 44 -1.86 5.84 8.10
C LEU A 44 -3.27 6.25 7.66
N VAL A 45 -3.97 5.30 7.04
CA VAL A 45 -5.38 5.44 6.64
C VAL A 45 -6.25 4.62 7.59
N PRO A 46 -7.21 5.22 8.32
CA PRO A 46 -8.10 4.46 9.19
C PRO A 46 -8.98 3.51 8.39
N VAL A 47 -9.18 2.31 8.93
CA VAL A 47 -10.20 1.38 8.45
C VAL A 47 -11.45 1.60 9.31
N ASP A 48 -12.58 1.85 8.65
CA ASP A 48 -13.89 2.04 9.29
C ASP A 48 -14.45 0.69 9.82
N CYS A 49 -13.70 0.03 10.71
CA CYS A 49 -14.10 -1.23 11.32
C CYS A 49 -15.10 -1.04 12.47
N PHE A 50 -14.86 -0.05 13.32
CA PHE A 50 -15.55 0.09 14.60
C PHE A 50 -15.98 1.53 14.81
N ASN A 51 -17.17 1.72 15.38
CA ASN A 51 -17.55 2.99 15.99
C ASN A 51 -16.80 3.13 17.33
N SER A 52 -15.48 3.33 17.25
CA SER A 52 -14.61 3.36 18.42
C SER A 52 -14.70 4.74 19.10
N SER A 53 -15.14 4.78 20.35
CA SER A 53 -14.93 5.94 21.22
C SER A 53 -13.54 5.81 21.83
N LEU A 54 -12.57 6.36 21.12
CA LEU A 54 -11.14 6.28 21.40
C LEU A 54 -10.81 6.60 22.87
N ARG A 55 -10.42 5.57 23.65
CA ARG A 55 -9.71 5.73 24.93
C ARG A 55 -8.22 5.50 24.72
N ALA A 56 -7.40 6.25 25.45
CA ALA A 56 -5.93 6.24 25.40
C ALA A 56 -5.24 4.93 25.82
N THR A 57 -5.98 3.81 25.93
CA THR A 57 -5.51 2.52 26.46
C THR A 57 -5.87 1.36 25.52
N GLY A 58 -6.10 1.65 24.24
CA GLY A 58 -6.45 0.66 23.22
C GLY A 58 -5.24 0.06 22.49
N VAL A 59 -5.52 -0.85 21.55
CA VAL A 59 -4.56 -1.49 20.64
C VAL A 59 -4.74 -0.91 19.24
N ASP A 60 -3.64 -0.53 18.62
CA ASP A 60 -3.60 -0.16 17.20
C ASP A 60 -3.12 -1.34 16.37
N ILE A 61 -3.91 -1.72 15.36
CA ILE A 61 -3.58 -2.76 14.39
C ILE A 61 -3.27 -2.07 13.06
N ILE A 62 -2.03 -2.15 12.62
CA ILE A 62 -1.55 -1.48 11.43
C ILE A 62 -1.20 -2.54 10.38
N LEU A 63 -1.94 -2.55 9.28
CA LEU A 63 -1.73 -3.45 8.16
C LEU A 63 -0.79 -2.80 7.15
N VAL A 64 0.38 -3.40 6.99
CA VAL A 64 1.44 -2.92 6.10
C VAL A 64 1.49 -3.83 4.88
N HIS A 65 1.32 -3.28 3.67
CA HIS A 65 1.48 -4.07 2.45
C HIS A 65 2.97 -4.33 2.14
N GLY A 66 3.24 -5.34 1.31
CA GLY A 66 4.59 -5.70 0.90
C GLY A 66 5.21 -4.74 -0.13
N LEU A 67 6.52 -4.85 -0.30
CA LEU A 67 7.26 -4.21 -1.39
C LEU A 67 6.73 -4.70 -2.75
N GLY A 68 6.64 -3.82 -3.74
CA GLY A 68 6.09 -4.13 -5.06
C GLY A 68 4.58 -4.41 -5.10
N SER A 69 3.87 -4.29 -3.97
CA SER A 69 2.43 -4.58 -3.89
C SER A 69 1.58 -3.31 -4.04
N ASN A 70 0.45 -3.40 -4.73
CA ASN A 70 -0.48 -2.27 -4.85
C ASN A 70 -1.43 -2.23 -3.64
N PRO A 71 -1.43 -1.18 -2.80
CA PRO A 71 -2.37 -1.10 -1.66
C PRO A 71 -3.84 -1.17 -2.07
N ASP A 72 -4.18 -0.71 -3.28
CA ASP A 72 -5.56 -0.77 -3.80
C ASP A 72 -6.06 -2.21 -3.98
N THR A 73 -5.16 -3.16 -4.24
CA THR A 73 -5.54 -4.55 -4.57
C THR A 73 -4.96 -5.59 -3.62
N THR A 74 -3.97 -5.23 -2.78
CA THR A 74 -3.27 -6.15 -1.86
C THR A 74 -4.24 -6.87 -0.94
N TRP A 75 -5.25 -6.15 -0.46
CA TRP A 75 -6.23 -6.67 0.48
C TRP A 75 -7.46 -7.26 -0.19
N GLN A 76 -7.48 -7.32 -1.52
CA GLN A 76 -8.64 -7.77 -2.29
C GLN A 76 -8.48 -9.19 -2.81
N LYS A 77 -9.58 -9.94 -2.78
CA LYS A 77 -9.69 -11.24 -3.45
C LYS A 77 -10.92 -11.25 -4.34
N LEU A 78 -10.81 -11.88 -5.50
CA LEU A 78 -11.95 -12.10 -6.38
C LEU A 78 -12.93 -13.08 -5.72
N ALA A 79 -14.12 -12.61 -5.36
CA ALA A 79 -15.16 -13.41 -4.71
C ALA A 79 -16.03 -14.18 -5.71
N LYS A 80 -16.34 -13.58 -6.86
CA LYS A 80 -17.12 -14.24 -7.92
C LYS A 80 -16.79 -13.66 -9.29
N ASN A 81 -16.58 -14.55 -10.26
CA ASN A 81 -16.73 -14.19 -11.66
C ASN A 81 -18.23 -14.19 -11.94
N VAL A 82 -18.85 -13.02 -12.03
CA VAL A 82 -20.24 -12.94 -12.47
C VAL A 82 -20.26 -13.38 -13.94
N SER A 83 -20.87 -14.53 -14.20
CA SER A 83 -21.17 -15.00 -15.57
C SER A 83 -21.94 -13.91 -16.29
N ARG A 84 -21.58 -13.64 -17.55
CA ARG A 84 -22.24 -12.65 -18.40
C ARG A 84 -23.73 -13.00 -18.51
N ASN A 85 -24.58 -12.34 -17.74
CA ASN A 85 -25.98 -12.26 -18.06
C ASN A 85 -26.16 -11.06 -18.98
N HIS A 86 -26.48 -11.34 -20.25
CA HIS A 86 -26.63 -10.35 -21.32
C HIS A 86 -27.75 -9.32 -21.09
N THR A 87 -28.50 -9.44 -20.00
CA THR A 87 -29.69 -8.64 -19.69
C THR A 87 -29.44 -7.48 -18.74
N ASP A 88 -28.26 -7.35 -18.12
CA ASP A 88 -28.00 -6.23 -17.21
C ASP A 88 -26.57 -5.67 -17.37
N PRO A 89 -26.38 -4.56 -18.11
CA PRO A 89 -25.07 -3.95 -18.30
C PRO A 89 -24.45 -3.38 -17.02
N ALA A 90 -25.23 -3.18 -15.94
CA ALA A 90 -24.74 -2.76 -14.64
C ALA A 90 -24.19 -3.93 -13.79
N SER A 91 -24.55 -5.18 -14.14
CA SER A 91 -24.03 -6.39 -13.48
C SER A 91 -22.64 -6.83 -13.98
N GLN A 92 -22.01 -6.00 -14.83
CA GLN A 92 -20.69 -6.24 -15.37
C GLN A 92 -19.63 -5.92 -14.33
N GLY A 93 -19.14 -6.93 -13.62
CA GLY A 93 -18.03 -6.72 -12.70
C GLY A 93 -17.43 -8.00 -12.16
N LYS A 94 -16.09 -8.02 -12.08
CA LYS A 94 -15.40 -8.86 -11.10
C LYS A 94 -15.79 -8.33 -9.72
N GLN A 95 -16.46 -9.13 -8.91
CA GLN A 95 -16.73 -8.75 -7.53
C GLN A 95 -15.50 -9.08 -6.69
N PHE A 96 -14.84 -8.04 -6.20
CA PHE A 96 -13.76 -8.18 -5.24
C PHE A 96 -14.32 -7.98 -3.84
N VAL A 97 -13.78 -8.75 -2.90
CA VAL A 97 -13.98 -8.53 -1.46
C VAL A 97 -12.66 -8.14 -0.84
N ASN A 98 -12.69 -7.23 0.11
CA ASN A 98 -11.53 -6.82 0.88
C ASN A 98 -11.51 -7.56 2.21
N TRP A 99 -10.50 -8.40 2.44
CA TRP A 99 -10.48 -9.24 3.63
C TRP A 99 -10.31 -8.47 4.94
N VAL A 100 -9.82 -7.22 4.88
CA VAL A 100 -9.66 -6.36 6.06
C VAL A 100 -10.97 -5.68 6.40
N SER A 101 -11.54 -4.91 5.47
CA SER A 101 -12.77 -4.14 5.76
C SER A 101 -14.02 -5.02 5.84
N ASP A 102 -14.06 -6.11 5.08
CA ASP A 102 -15.29 -6.90 4.92
C ASP A 102 -15.34 -8.11 5.87
N PHE A 103 -14.21 -8.53 6.45
CA PHE A 103 -14.15 -9.72 7.31
C PHE A 103 -13.40 -9.48 8.62
N LEU A 104 -12.15 -8.99 8.56
CA LEU A 104 -11.30 -8.86 9.75
C LEU A 104 -11.97 -8.06 10.88
N CYS A 105 -12.71 -7.01 10.54
CA CYS A 105 -13.44 -6.22 11.53
C CYS A 105 -14.48 -7.07 12.31
N GLU A 106 -15.16 -8.00 11.64
CA GLU A 106 -16.17 -8.87 12.26
C GLU A 106 -15.54 -9.99 13.10
N ASP A 107 -14.31 -10.40 12.80
CA ASP A 107 -13.60 -11.46 13.51
C ASP A 107 -13.19 -11.09 14.94
N PHE A 108 -13.19 -9.79 15.28
CA PHE A 108 -12.87 -9.34 16.64
C PHE A 108 -14.05 -9.54 17.61
N PRO A 109 -13.82 -10.05 18.83
CA PRO A 109 -14.83 -10.06 19.88
C PRO A 109 -15.28 -8.64 20.28
N PRO A 110 -16.55 -8.41 20.64
CA PRO A 110 -17.09 -7.07 20.94
C PRO A 110 -16.28 -6.29 22.00
N GLU A 111 -15.72 -6.96 22.99
CA GLU A 111 -14.85 -6.38 24.01
C GLU A 111 -13.54 -5.81 23.46
N VAL A 112 -13.00 -6.43 22.40
CA VAL A 112 -11.79 -5.98 21.70
C VAL A 112 -12.13 -4.82 20.78
N ARG A 113 -13.26 -4.88 20.06
CA ARG A 113 -13.68 -3.83 19.11
C ARG A 113 -13.74 -2.44 19.74
N ARG A 114 -14.14 -2.34 21.02
CA ARG A 114 -14.23 -1.06 21.75
C ARG A 114 -12.88 -0.44 22.09
N HIS A 115 -11.82 -1.24 22.05
CA HIS A 115 -10.47 -0.85 22.43
C HIS A 115 -9.48 -1.03 21.29
N ALA A 116 -9.93 -1.31 20.07
CA ALA A 116 -9.07 -1.52 18.92
C ALA A 116 -9.30 -0.44 17.86
N ARG A 117 -8.23 -0.08 17.17
CA ARG A 117 -8.29 0.66 15.90
C ARG A 117 -7.54 -0.11 14.84
N VAL A 118 -8.00 0.01 13.60
CA VAL A 118 -7.38 -0.65 12.46
C VAL A 118 -6.99 0.42 11.46
N PHE A 119 -5.77 0.33 10.94
CA PHE A 119 -5.22 1.26 9.96
C PHE A 119 -4.55 0.47 8.83
N PHE A 120 -4.63 0.98 7.61
CA PHE A 120 -3.67 0.67 6.57
C PHE A 120 -2.47 1.61 6.71
N TYR A 121 -1.26 1.10 6.52
CA TYR A 121 -0.10 1.94 6.24
C TYR A 121 0.29 1.77 4.77
N ASN A 122 -0.08 2.77 3.98
CA ASN A 122 0.10 2.75 2.53
C ASN A 122 1.29 3.61 2.14
N TYR A 123 2.26 3.01 1.47
CA TYR A 123 3.43 3.71 0.96
C TYR A 123 3.64 3.33 -0.50
N ASP A 124 4.28 4.21 -1.27
CA ASP A 124 4.68 3.80 -2.60
C ASP A 124 5.70 2.66 -2.46
N SER A 125 5.33 1.48 -2.95
CA SER A 125 6.16 0.28 -2.93
C SER A 125 6.69 -0.08 -4.32
N TYR A 126 6.46 0.76 -5.34
CA TYR A 126 6.85 0.46 -6.70
C TYR A 126 8.37 0.31 -6.83
N TRP A 127 8.78 -0.79 -7.46
CA TRP A 127 10.17 -1.24 -7.51
C TRP A 127 11.01 -0.38 -8.46
N LYS A 128 12.08 0.24 -7.95
CA LYS A 128 13.17 0.75 -8.78
C LYS A 128 14.50 0.70 -8.03
N ASN A 129 15.43 -0.04 -8.64
CA ASN A 129 16.88 -0.26 -8.50
C ASN A 129 17.74 0.28 -7.34
N ASP A 130 17.34 1.27 -6.56
CA ASP A 130 18.19 1.81 -5.50
C ASP A 130 17.53 1.59 -4.13
N ALA A 131 18.26 0.86 -3.28
CA ALA A 131 18.13 0.93 -1.83
C ALA A 131 16.84 0.35 -1.21
N ILE A 132 16.53 -0.93 -1.50
CA ILE A 132 15.47 -1.69 -0.79
C ILE A 132 15.62 -1.57 0.73
N GLU A 133 16.87 -1.67 1.21
CA GLU A 133 17.20 -1.59 2.63
C GLU A 133 17.01 -0.19 3.21
N GLU A 134 17.55 0.84 2.56
CA GLU A 134 17.34 2.25 2.95
C GLU A 134 15.86 2.63 2.92
N ARG A 135 15.12 2.21 1.87
CA ARG A 135 13.69 2.48 1.75
C ARG A 135 12.91 1.80 2.87
N ARG A 136 13.22 0.56 3.22
CA ARG A 136 12.58 -0.13 4.35
C ARG A 136 12.89 0.55 5.68
N SER A 137 14.14 0.95 5.91
CA SER A 137 14.56 1.67 7.13
C SER A 137 13.81 2.99 7.26
N ARG A 138 13.80 3.79 6.20
CA ARG A 138 13.08 5.07 6.12
C ARG A 138 11.58 4.90 6.36
N LEU A 139 10.93 3.96 5.68
CA LEU A 139 9.49 3.72 5.85
C LEU A 139 9.15 3.24 7.26
N GLY A 140 10.00 2.41 7.86
CA GLY A 140 9.84 2.01 9.26
C GLY A 140 9.96 3.20 10.22
N HIS A 141 10.89 4.11 9.95
CA HIS A 141 11.04 5.34 10.72
C HIS A 141 9.83 6.27 10.57
N GLU A 142 9.37 6.51 9.34
CA GLU A 142 8.19 7.34 9.05
C GLU A 142 6.93 6.78 9.74
N LEU A 143 6.69 5.48 9.65
CA LEU A 143 5.59 4.82 10.37
C LEU A 143 5.71 5.03 11.89
N PHE A 144 6.92 4.88 12.45
CA PHE A 144 7.14 5.07 13.88
C PHE A 144 6.84 6.51 14.32
N GLU A 145 7.29 7.51 13.56
CA GLU A 145 7.01 8.91 13.84
C GLU A 145 5.51 9.21 13.79
N GLU A 146 4.81 8.69 12.79
CA GLU A 146 3.38 8.89 12.61
C GLU A 146 2.57 8.29 13.78
N VAL A 147 2.84 7.05 14.16
CA VAL A 147 2.21 6.38 15.31
C VAL A 147 2.49 7.13 16.61
N THR A 148 3.73 7.59 16.81
CA THR A 148 4.11 8.35 18.01
C THR A 148 3.39 9.69 18.06
N SER A 149 3.26 10.38 16.92
CA SER A 149 2.53 11.64 16.83
C SER A 149 1.05 11.47 17.19
N MET A 150 0.43 10.36 16.78
CA MET A 150 -0.95 10.01 17.12
C MET A 150 -1.09 9.79 18.63
N ALA A 151 -0.17 9.05 19.25
CA ALA A 151 -0.17 8.82 20.70
C ALA A 151 -0.05 10.14 21.50
N VAL A 152 0.80 11.07 21.04
CA VAL A 152 0.95 12.40 21.65
C VAL A 152 -0.32 13.23 21.50
N LYS A 153 -0.93 13.25 20.31
CA LYS A 153 -2.19 13.99 20.06
C LYS A 153 -3.32 13.49 20.96
N VAL A 154 -3.45 12.18 21.13
CA VAL A 154 -4.43 11.58 22.07
C VAL A 154 -4.13 11.97 23.51
N SER A 155 -2.86 12.02 23.90
CA SER A 155 -2.45 12.40 25.26
C SER A 155 -2.75 13.87 25.60
N ARG A 156 -2.58 14.79 24.64
CA ARG A 156 -2.88 16.22 24.81
C ARG A 156 -4.37 16.56 24.82
N LEU A 157 -5.21 15.68 24.29
CA LEU A 157 -6.67 15.83 24.32
C LEU A 157 -7.29 15.36 25.65
N LYS A 158 -6.51 14.78 26.58
CA LYS A 158 -6.96 14.63 27.97
C LYS A 158 -6.98 16.02 28.63
N PRO A 159 -8.13 16.54 29.11
CA PRO A 159 -8.09 17.63 30.07
C PRO A 159 -7.43 17.11 31.34
N LEU A 160 -6.63 17.96 31.97
CA LEU A 160 -6.05 17.72 33.29
C LEU A 160 -7.21 17.45 34.26
N GLY A 161 -7.47 16.17 34.54
CA GLY A 161 -8.51 15.74 35.45
C GLY A 161 -8.17 16.22 36.85
N THR A 162 -9.05 17.07 37.37
CA THR A 162 -9.28 17.51 38.74
C THR A 162 -8.51 16.72 39.81
N VAL A 163 -7.60 17.41 40.49
CA VAL A 163 -7.10 17.02 41.80
C VAL A 163 -8.28 17.15 42.78
N VAL A 164 -8.69 16.03 43.36
CA VAL A 164 -9.54 16.00 44.58
C VAL A 164 -8.65 16.24 45.78
#